data_AF-A0A337S7F5-F1
#
_entry.id   AF-A0A337S7F5-F1
#
_cell.length_a   1.000
_cell.length_b   1.000
_cell.length_c   1.000
_cell.angle_alpha   90.00
_cell.angle_beta   90.00
_cell.angle_gamma   90.00
#
_symmetry.space_group_name_H-M   'P 1'
#
loop_
_entity.id
_entity.type
_entity.pdbx_description
1 polymer ?
#
loop_
_entity_poly.entity_id
_entity_poly.type
_entity_poly.pdbx_seq_one_letter_code
_entity_poly.pdbx_strand_id
1 'polypeptide(L)'
;MSLLRSLRLCLVARAGTCPAGPLQLQSSQPRHTFHTGPRLASSASSKELLLKLRRKTGYSFVNCKKALEACSGDLKQAESWLHKQAQKEGWSRAAKLHGRKTKEGLIGLLQEGNTTVLVEVNCETDFVSRNIKFQQLVQQVALGTLLHCQNLKDQLSTYSKGFLNSSELSELPAGPETEGSLKDQLALAIDLVKLQLPEPNFLQDPPSS
;
A
#
# COMPACT_ATOMS: atom_id res chain seq x y z
N MET A 1 -9.35 -9.18 -13.91
CA MET A 1 -8.22 -8.61 -13.14
C MET A 1 -7.77 -9.69 -12.16
N SER A 2 -6.53 -10.19 -12.21
CA SER A 2 -6.14 -11.35 -11.36
C SER A 2 -4.76 -11.15 -10.71
N LEU A 3 -4.62 -10.07 -9.97
CA LEU A 3 -3.57 -9.92 -8.94
C LEU A 3 -4.07 -10.37 -7.56
N LEU A 4 -5.39 -10.48 -7.40
CA LEU A 4 -6.04 -11.02 -6.22
C LEU A 4 -6.58 -12.40 -6.64
N ARG A 5 -5.87 -13.47 -6.30
CA ARG A 5 -6.49 -14.79 -6.27
C ARG A 5 -6.95 -14.98 -4.83
N SER A 6 -8.19 -15.42 -4.66
CA SER A 6 -8.76 -15.72 -3.35
C SER A 6 -8.63 -17.24 -3.15
N LEU A 7 -7.62 -17.69 -2.41
CA LEU A 7 -7.59 -19.05 -1.85
C LEU A 7 -7.96 -19.07 -0.37
N ARG A 8 -9.21 -19.50 -0.14
CA ARG A 8 -9.67 -20.50 0.83
C ARG A 8 -9.25 -20.35 2.30
N LEU A 9 -10.15 -19.79 3.11
CA LEU A 9 -11.00 -20.53 4.08
C LEU A 9 -11.61 -19.50 5.04
N CYS A 10 -12.89 -19.18 4.87
CA CYS A 10 -13.65 -18.47 5.89
C CYS A 10 -14.11 -19.51 6.92
N LEU A 11 -13.29 -19.78 7.92
CA LEU A 11 -13.69 -20.61 9.05
C LEU A 11 -14.31 -19.68 10.10
N VAL A 12 -15.63 -19.60 10.14
CA VAL A 12 -16.32 -19.19 11.37
C VAL A 12 -16.25 -20.39 12.29
N ALA A 13 -15.36 -20.38 13.28
CA ALA A 13 -15.39 -21.34 14.37
C ALA A 13 -15.54 -20.53 15.65
N ARG A 14 -16.70 -20.66 16.31
CA ARG A 14 -16.90 -20.17 17.67
C ARG A 14 -16.12 -21.07 18.62
N ALA A 15 -15.03 -20.57 19.17
CA ALA A 15 -14.43 -21.11 20.37
C ALA A 15 -13.92 -19.96 21.24
N GLY A 16 -14.44 -19.92 22.48
CA GLY A 16 -13.79 -19.38 23.68
C GLY A 16 -13.21 -17.97 23.63
N THR A 17 -13.89 -17.03 24.28
CA THR A 17 -13.37 -15.71 24.61
C THR A 17 -12.14 -15.79 25.52
N CYS A 18 -11.03 -15.16 25.12
CA CYS A 18 -9.94 -14.77 26.01
C CYS A 18 -9.55 -13.31 25.71
N PRO A 19 -9.64 -12.38 26.68
CA PRO A 19 -9.17 -11.01 26.51
C PRO A 19 -7.69 -10.93 26.90
N ALA A 20 -6.87 -10.28 26.08
CA ALA A 20 -5.51 -9.89 26.46
C ALA A 20 -5.31 -8.40 26.13
N GLY A 21 -4.95 -7.63 27.16
CA GLY A 21 -4.98 -6.16 27.19
C GLY A 21 -3.80 -5.45 26.51
N PRO A 22 -3.69 -4.12 26.68
CA PRO A 22 -2.74 -3.29 25.96
C PRO A 22 -1.37 -3.27 26.62
N LEU A 23 -0.31 -3.20 25.81
CA LEU A 23 1.03 -2.85 26.26
C LEU A 23 1.46 -1.55 25.58
N GLN A 24 1.72 -0.55 26.42
CA GLN A 24 2.32 0.74 26.08
C GLN A 24 3.50 0.99 27.03
N LEU A 25 4.64 1.43 26.48
CA LEU A 25 5.70 2.30 27.03
C LEU A 25 7.00 2.00 26.26
N GLN A 26 8.00 2.86 26.08
CA GLN A 26 8.17 4.31 26.03
C GLN A 26 9.56 4.55 25.38
N SER A 27 9.88 5.82 25.12
CA SER A 27 11.04 6.36 24.42
C SER A 27 12.43 6.10 25.01
N SER A 28 13.47 6.26 24.19
CA SER A 28 14.73 6.93 24.58
C SER A 28 15.55 7.37 23.35
N GLN A 29 15.96 8.65 23.30
CA GLN A 29 17.05 9.16 22.43
C GLN A 29 18.41 8.99 23.12
N PRO A 30 19.56 9.15 22.42
CA PRO A 30 20.26 10.45 22.46
C PRO A 30 21.07 10.86 21.18
N ARG A 31 21.14 12.20 20.95
CA ARG A 31 22.29 13.13 20.65
C ARG A 31 23.58 12.56 20.01
N HIS A 32 24.38 13.19 19.12
CA HIS A 32 24.62 14.51 18.47
C HIS A 32 25.54 14.19 17.24
N THR A 33 25.83 15.00 16.20
CA THR A 33 26.67 16.21 16.17
C THR A 33 26.61 16.90 14.79
N PHE A 34 26.90 18.20 14.82
CA PHE A 34 26.95 19.15 13.71
C PHE A 34 28.13 18.94 12.76
N HIS A 35 27.93 19.25 11.47
CA HIS A 35 28.99 19.75 10.59
C HIS A 35 28.47 20.93 9.76
N THR A 36 29.16 22.06 9.88
CA THR A 36 28.98 23.27 9.08
C THR A 36 29.99 23.29 7.95
N GLY A 37 29.54 23.60 6.75
CA GLY A 37 30.35 23.93 5.59
C GLY A 37 29.52 24.80 4.63
N PRO A 38 30.05 25.92 4.12
CA PRO A 38 29.27 26.87 3.32
C PRO A 38 29.32 26.54 1.81
N ARG A 39 28.48 27.26 1.04
CA ARG A 39 28.34 27.36 -0.43
C ARG A 39 27.33 26.37 -1.07
N LEU A 40 26.40 26.77 -1.95
CA LEU A 40 26.15 28.00 -2.70
C LEU A 40 24.66 28.34 -2.71
N ALA A 41 24.34 29.63 -2.73
CA ALA A 41 23.00 30.13 -3.00
C ALA A 41 22.64 29.91 -4.47
N SER A 42 21.93 28.81 -4.75
CA SER A 42 21.08 28.66 -5.92
C SER A 42 19.69 28.31 -5.41
N SER A 43 18.76 29.28 -5.43
CA SER A 43 17.33 29.11 -5.11
C SER A 43 16.99 28.07 -4.02
N ALA A 44 17.42 28.35 -2.78
CA ALA A 44 17.27 27.44 -1.64
C ALA A 44 15.83 26.90 -1.42
N SER A 45 14.81 27.67 -1.82
CA SER A 45 13.40 27.31 -1.66
C SER A 45 12.99 26.05 -2.44
N SER A 46 13.31 25.93 -3.73
CA SER A 46 12.72 24.87 -4.58
C SER A 46 13.25 23.46 -4.25
N LYS A 47 14.54 23.33 -3.93
CA LYS A 47 15.15 22.03 -3.57
C LYS A 47 14.68 21.54 -2.20
N GLU A 48 14.53 22.44 -1.24
CA GLU A 48 14.04 22.13 0.10
C GLU A 48 12.57 21.71 0.08
N LEU A 49 11.73 22.43 -0.67
CA LEU A 49 10.32 22.07 -0.88
C LEU A 49 10.19 20.68 -1.53
N LEU A 50 11.02 20.38 -2.54
CA LEU A 50 11.05 19.08 -3.20
C LEU A 50 11.42 17.94 -2.23
N LEU A 51 12.45 18.14 -1.42
CA LEU A 51 12.88 17.18 -0.39
C LEU A 51 11.79 16.97 0.67
N LYS A 52 11.13 18.06 1.11
CA LYS A 52 10.05 18.02 2.09
C LYS A 52 8.84 17.25 1.57
N LEU A 53 8.42 17.53 0.33
CA LEU A 53 7.31 16.83 -0.33
C LEU A 53 7.61 15.34 -0.50
N ARG A 54 8.82 14.98 -0.95
CA ARG A 54 9.24 13.58 -1.08
C ARG A 54 9.28 12.85 0.26
N ARG A 55 9.85 13.46 1.31
CA ARG A 55 9.89 12.83 2.64
C ARG A 55 8.50 12.59 3.21
N LYS A 56 7.57 13.51 2.94
CA LYS A 56 6.19 13.40 3.43
C LYS A 56 5.36 12.38 2.65
N THR A 57 5.54 12.29 1.33
CA THR A 57 4.65 11.49 0.46
C THR A 57 5.27 10.17 -0.02
N GLY A 58 6.58 10.08 -0.13
CA GLY A 58 7.31 8.91 -0.62
C GLY A 58 7.34 8.73 -2.14
N TYR A 59 6.75 9.64 -2.94
CA TYR A 59 6.76 9.54 -4.40
C TYR A 59 8.15 9.83 -5.03
N SER A 60 8.29 9.52 -6.33
CA SER A 60 9.52 9.77 -7.08
C SER A 60 9.85 11.27 -7.13
N PHE A 61 11.14 11.62 -7.18
CA PHE A 61 11.57 13.02 -7.31
C PHE A 61 10.99 13.69 -8.56
N VAL A 62 10.84 12.95 -9.66
CA VAL A 62 10.27 13.45 -10.91
C VAL A 62 8.80 13.83 -10.72
N ASN A 63 8.02 12.98 -10.04
CA ASN A 63 6.61 13.26 -9.80
C ASN A 63 6.44 14.41 -8.80
N CYS A 64 7.25 14.46 -7.73
CA CYS A 64 7.24 15.59 -6.79
C CYS A 64 7.62 16.91 -7.47
N LYS A 65 8.56 16.90 -8.42
CA LYS A 65 8.94 18.10 -9.18
C LYS A 65 7.79 18.59 -10.06
N LYS A 66 7.16 17.69 -10.83
CA LYS A 66 5.99 18.01 -11.66
C LYS A 66 4.82 18.56 -10.83
N ALA A 67 4.59 17.99 -9.65
CA ALA A 67 3.54 18.45 -8.74
C ALA A 67 3.80 19.87 -8.24
N LEU A 68 5.04 20.18 -7.85
CA LEU A 68 5.42 21.53 -7.41
C LEU A 68 5.33 22.55 -8.55
N GLU A 69 5.70 22.16 -9.78
CA GLU A 69 5.57 23.02 -10.96
C GLU A 69 4.10 23.30 -11.31
N ALA A 70 3.23 22.28 -11.23
CA ALA A 70 1.80 22.41 -11.52
C ALA A 70 1.04 23.21 -10.44
N CYS A 71 1.52 23.20 -9.19
CA CYS A 71 0.89 23.87 -8.05
C CYS A 71 1.64 25.14 -7.60
N SER A 72 2.51 25.69 -8.46
CA SER A 72 3.27 26.93 -8.18
C SER A 72 4.01 26.94 -6.82
N GLY A 73 4.48 25.76 -6.37
CA GLY A 73 5.22 25.60 -5.12
C GLY A 73 4.39 25.42 -3.84
N ASP A 74 3.06 25.33 -3.92
CA ASP A 74 2.21 25.03 -2.75
C ASP A 74 2.29 23.53 -2.40
N LEU A 75 2.80 23.22 -1.20
CA LEU A 75 2.94 21.85 -0.70
C LEU A 75 1.61 21.11 -0.55
N LYS A 76 0.56 21.76 -0.04
CA LYS A 76 -0.74 21.09 0.21
C LYS A 76 -1.42 20.76 -1.11
N GLN A 77 -1.39 21.70 -2.05
CA GLN A 77 -1.93 21.45 -3.38
C GLN A 77 -1.11 20.42 -4.15
N ALA A 78 0.22 20.46 -4.04
CA ALA A 78 1.09 19.46 -4.67
C ALA A 78 0.85 18.05 -4.11
N GLU A 79 0.59 17.89 -2.82
CA GLU A 79 0.17 16.62 -2.22
C GLU A 79 -1.13 16.11 -2.83
N SER A 80 -2.18 16.94 -2.86
CA SER A 80 -3.46 16.56 -3.47
C SER A 80 -3.31 16.21 -4.95
N TRP A 81 -2.50 16.97 -5.69
CA TRP A 81 -2.20 16.71 -7.09
C TRP A 81 -1.48 15.36 -7.25
N LEU A 82 -0.49 15.06 -6.42
CA LEU A 82 0.21 13.76 -6.42
C LEU A 82 -0.74 12.60 -6.17
N HIS A 83 -1.65 12.71 -5.19
CA HIS A 83 -2.63 11.66 -4.92
C HIS A 83 -3.54 11.40 -6.12
N LYS A 84 -4.07 12.46 -6.75
CA LYS A 84 -4.92 12.35 -7.93
C LYS A 84 -4.17 11.74 -9.13
N GLN A 85 -2.92 12.14 -9.34
CA GLN A 85 -2.11 11.57 -10.42
C GLN A 85 -1.73 10.11 -10.14
N ALA A 86 -1.34 9.78 -8.90
CA ALA A 86 -1.00 8.41 -8.52
C ALA A 86 -2.16 7.43 -8.75
N GLN A 87 -3.40 7.87 -8.49
CA GLN A 87 -4.58 7.05 -8.81
C GLN A 87 -4.66 6.80 -10.32
N LYS A 88 -4.62 7.87 -11.14
CA LYS A 88 -4.69 7.76 -12.60
C LYS A 88 -3.56 6.90 -13.20
N GLU A 89 -2.33 7.11 -12.75
CA GLU A 89 -1.16 6.34 -13.19
C GLU A 89 -1.25 4.89 -12.73
N GLY A 90 -1.68 4.65 -11.49
CA GLY A 90 -1.91 3.33 -10.92
C GLY A 90 -2.89 2.51 -11.76
N TRP A 91 -4.01 3.10 -12.16
CA TRP A 91 -4.99 2.48 -13.05
C TRP A 91 -4.41 2.11 -14.42
N SER A 92 -3.67 3.04 -15.05
CA SER A 92 -3.01 2.79 -16.33
C SER A 92 -1.97 1.67 -16.25
N ARG A 93 -1.20 1.63 -15.16
CA ARG A 93 -0.18 0.60 -14.94
C ARG A 93 -0.80 -0.75 -14.61
N ALA A 94 -1.84 -0.79 -13.77
CA ALA A 94 -2.58 -2.01 -13.47
C ALA A 94 -3.14 -2.65 -14.75
N ALA A 95 -3.62 -1.84 -15.70
CA ALA A 95 -4.05 -2.33 -17.00
C ALA A 95 -2.90 -2.91 -17.85
N LYS A 96 -1.69 -2.33 -17.79
CA LYS A 96 -0.50 -2.83 -18.52
C LYS A 96 0.11 -4.08 -17.92
N LEU A 97 0.06 -4.21 -16.60
CA LEU A 97 0.54 -5.40 -15.87
C LEU A 97 -0.49 -6.54 -15.91
N HIS A 98 -1.71 -6.25 -16.35
CA HIS A 98 -2.75 -7.24 -16.53
C HIS A 98 -2.29 -8.38 -17.45
N GLY A 99 -2.52 -9.63 -17.03
CA GLY A 99 -2.15 -10.83 -17.78
C GLY A 99 -0.72 -11.34 -17.49
N ARG A 100 0.10 -10.58 -16.75
CA ARG A 100 1.37 -11.11 -16.25
C ARG A 100 1.14 -12.16 -15.18
N LYS A 101 2.13 -13.05 -15.05
CA LYS A 101 2.07 -14.18 -14.13
C LYS A 101 2.50 -13.74 -12.73
N THR A 102 1.58 -13.78 -11.78
CA THR A 102 1.82 -13.51 -10.36
C THR A 102 1.68 -14.79 -9.56
N LYS A 103 2.82 -15.38 -9.20
CA LYS A 103 2.88 -16.63 -8.41
C LYS A 103 3.34 -16.40 -6.97
N GLU A 104 4.02 -15.29 -6.72
CA GLU A 104 4.42 -14.88 -5.38
C GLU A 104 3.29 -14.09 -4.72
N GLY A 105 3.41 -13.82 -3.41
CA GLY A 105 2.37 -13.09 -2.68
C GLY A 105 2.46 -13.26 -1.18
N LEU A 106 1.39 -12.88 -0.50
CA LEU A 106 1.17 -13.14 0.92
C LEU A 106 -0.25 -13.63 1.16
N ILE A 107 -0.38 -14.44 2.22
CA ILE A 107 -1.66 -14.78 2.83
C ILE A 107 -1.81 -13.95 4.09
N GLY A 108 -2.89 -13.17 4.16
CA GLY A 108 -3.30 -12.43 5.36
C GLY A 108 -4.38 -13.20 6.11
N LEU A 109 -4.20 -13.35 7.42
CA LEU A 109 -5.21 -13.87 8.34
C LEU A 109 -5.57 -12.74 9.31
N LEU A 110 -6.86 -12.42 9.41
CA LEU A 110 -7.36 -11.43 10.36
C LEU A 110 -8.57 -11.99 11.08
N GLN A 111 -8.56 -11.93 12.40
CA GLN A 111 -9.66 -12.35 13.25
C GLN A 111 -10.09 -11.19 14.13
N GLU A 112 -11.39 -10.92 14.15
CA GLU A 112 -12.01 -9.97 15.07
C GLU A 112 -13.28 -10.58 15.67
N GLY A 113 -13.29 -10.75 16.99
CA GLY A 113 -14.35 -11.46 17.69
C GLY A 113 -14.54 -12.88 17.15
N ASN A 114 -15.72 -13.16 16.61
CA ASN A 114 -16.11 -14.46 16.06
C ASN A 114 -15.95 -14.55 14.53
N THR A 115 -15.47 -13.48 13.88
CA THR A 115 -15.30 -13.44 12.43
C THR A 115 -13.81 -13.57 12.11
N THR A 116 -13.47 -14.54 11.26
CA THR A 116 -12.11 -14.75 10.77
C THR A 116 -12.11 -14.69 9.26
N VAL A 117 -11.21 -13.89 8.69
CA VAL A 117 -11.02 -13.75 7.26
C VAL A 117 -9.62 -14.19 6.87
N LEU A 118 -9.54 -14.90 5.76
CA LEU A 118 -8.29 -15.27 5.10
C LEU A 118 -8.29 -14.65 3.70
N VAL A 119 -7.25 -13.88 3.40
CA VAL A 119 -7.08 -13.21 2.11
C VAL A 119 -5.76 -13.61 1.48
N GLU A 120 -5.75 -13.83 0.17
CA GLU A 120 -4.55 -14.03 -0.61
C GLU A 120 -4.37 -12.82 -1.54
N VAL A 121 -3.16 -12.26 -1.54
CA VAL A 121 -2.78 -11.16 -2.43
C VAL A 121 -1.48 -11.55 -3.14
N ASN A 122 -1.51 -11.62 -4.47
CA ASN A 122 -0.39 -12.08 -5.27
C ASN A 122 0.40 -10.90 -5.86
N CYS A 123 1.68 -11.14 -6.10
CA CYS A 123 2.61 -10.21 -6.75
C CYS A 123 3.53 -10.96 -7.73
N GLU A 124 4.32 -10.21 -8.51
CA GLU A 124 5.22 -10.78 -9.51
C GLU A 124 6.44 -11.46 -8.88
N THR A 125 7.02 -10.85 -7.82
CA THR A 125 8.27 -11.29 -7.18
C THR A 125 8.16 -11.25 -5.66
N ASP A 126 9.01 -12.00 -4.98
CA ASP A 126 9.08 -12.06 -3.51
C ASP A 126 9.69 -10.78 -2.88
N PHE A 127 10.48 -10.02 -3.64
CA PHE A 127 10.93 -8.69 -3.22
C PHE A 127 9.77 -7.74 -2.95
N VAL A 128 8.70 -7.85 -3.75
CA VAL A 128 7.48 -7.06 -3.54
C VAL A 128 6.73 -7.54 -2.29
N SER A 129 6.60 -8.87 -2.09
CA SER A 129 5.84 -9.41 -0.96
C SER A 129 6.45 -9.05 0.40
N ARG A 130 7.78 -8.91 0.48
CA ARG A 130 8.49 -8.53 1.71
C ARG A 130 8.42 -7.03 2.03
N ASN A 131 7.90 -6.20 1.12
CA ASN A 131 7.81 -4.77 1.32
C ASN A 131 6.69 -4.41 2.33
N ILE A 132 7.00 -3.54 3.28
CA ILE A 132 6.04 -3.04 4.29
C ILE A 132 4.79 -2.43 3.63
N LYS A 133 4.94 -1.74 2.49
CA LYS A 133 3.81 -1.17 1.75
C LYS A 133 2.88 -2.25 1.17
N PHE A 134 3.44 -3.35 0.71
CA PHE A 134 2.66 -4.49 0.24
C PHE A 134 1.96 -5.20 1.42
N GLN A 135 2.64 -5.36 2.55
CA GLN A 135 2.03 -5.90 3.78
C GLN A 135 0.88 -5.01 4.28
N GLN A 136 1.03 -3.69 4.22
CA GLN A 136 -0.04 -2.73 4.52
C GLN A 136 -1.24 -2.91 3.58
N LEU A 137 -1.01 -3.12 2.28
CA LEU A 137 -2.09 -3.42 1.34
C LEU A 137 -2.86 -4.69 1.74
N VAL A 138 -2.14 -5.78 2.06
CA VAL A 138 -2.75 -7.05 2.51
C VAL A 138 -3.62 -6.83 3.74
N GLN A 139 -3.13 -6.04 4.69
CA GLN A 139 -3.89 -5.67 5.88
C GLN A 139 -5.18 -4.92 5.53
N GLN A 140 -5.12 -3.93 4.63
CA GLN A 140 -6.32 -3.18 4.20
C GLN A 140 -7.34 -4.08 3.50
N VAL A 141 -6.88 -5.01 2.64
CA VAL A 141 -7.76 -5.99 1.99
C VAL A 141 -8.43 -6.91 3.03
N ALA A 142 -7.68 -7.39 4.02
CA ALA A 142 -8.23 -8.20 5.10
C ALA A 142 -9.28 -7.42 5.91
N LEU A 143 -9.00 -6.16 6.24
CA LEU A 143 -9.88 -5.31 7.04
C LEU A 143 -11.17 -4.96 6.28
N GLY A 144 -11.08 -4.61 4.99
CA GLY A 144 -12.25 -4.40 4.13
C GLY A 144 -13.11 -5.67 3.99
N THR A 145 -12.47 -6.84 3.88
CA THR A 145 -13.18 -8.13 3.83
C THR A 145 -13.90 -8.45 5.13
N LEU A 146 -13.23 -8.22 6.27
CA LEU A 146 -13.78 -8.43 7.60
C LEU A 146 -15.03 -7.56 7.83
N LEU A 147 -14.96 -6.27 7.49
CA LEU A 147 -16.09 -5.34 7.58
C LEU A 147 -17.27 -5.76 6.70
N HIS A 148 -16.97 -6.25 5.49
CA HIS A 148 -18.00 -6.81 4.62
C HIS A 148 -18.67 -8.03 5.27
N CYS A 149 -17.89 -8.97 5.80
CA CYS A 149 -18.40 -10.17 6.45
C CYS A 149 -19.20 -9.87 7.73
N GLN A 150 -18.81 -8.86 8.52
CA GLN A 150 -19.56 -8.44 9.71
C GLN A 150 -20.93 -7.84 9.38
N ASN A 151 -21.07 -7.20 8.21
CA ASN A 151 -22.34 -6.64 7.75
C ASN A 151 -23.30 -7.69 7.21
N LEU A 152 -22.80 -8.86 6.79
CA LEU A 152 -23.63 -9.99 6.42
C LEU A 152 -24.26 -10.58 7.69
N LYS A 153 -25.48 -10.14 7.99
CA LYS A 153 -26.31 -10.71 9.06
C LYS A 153 -26.57 -12.18 8.74
N ASP A 154 -25.91 -13.09 9.46
CA ASP A 154 -26.14 -14.51 9.25
C ASP A 154 -26.77 -15.20 10.45
N GLN A 155 -27.72 -16.09 10.15
CA GLN A 155 -28.61 -16.74 11.10
C GLN A 155 -27.88 -17.68 12.06
N LEU A 156 -28.33 -17.66 13.32
CA LEU A 156 -27.84 -18.52 14.39
C LEU A 156 -28.21 -19.98 14.14
N SER A 157 -27.22 -20.84 13.87
CA SER A 157 -27.29 -22.21 14.42
C SER A 157 -25.96 -22.98 14.49
N THR A 158 -24.91 -22.64 13.74
CA THR A 158 -23.62 -23.37 13.86
C THR A 158 -22.40 -22.53 13.45
N TYR A 159 -22.16 -22.35 12.15
CA TYR A 159 -21.13 -21.45 11.63
C TYR A 159 -21.45 -21.07 10.18
N SER A 160 -20.97 -19.90 9.76
CA SER A 160 -21.16 -19.40 8.40
C SER A 160 -19.83 -19.37 7.67
N LYS A 161 -19.77 -19.95 6.47
CA LYS A 161 -18.58 -19.87 5.62
C LYS A 161 -18.96 -19.24 4.30
N GLY A 162 -18.38 -18.07 4.04
CA GLY A 162 -18.47 -17.38 2.76
C GLY A 162 -17.18 -17.50 1.95
N PHE A 163 -17.27 -17.31 0.65
CA PHE A 163 -16.12 -17.11 -0.23
C PHE A 163 -16.39 -15.90 -1.11
N LEU A 164 -15.37 -15.06 -1.27
CA LEU A 164 -15.41 -13.96 -2.22
C LEU A 164 -14.52 -14.30 -3.41
N ASN A 165 -15.05 -14.12 -4.61
CA ASN A 165 -14.27 -14.19 -5.83
C ASN A 165 -13.46 -12.89 -6.03
N SER A 166 -12.53 -12.89 -6.99
CA SER A 166 -11.68 -11.72 -7.24
C SER A 166 -12.45 -10.46 -7.62
N SER A 167 -13.61 -10.60 -8.27
CA SER A 167 -14.43 -9.46 -8.71
C SER A 167 -15.18 -8.86 -7.51
N GLU A 168 -15.81 -9.70 -6.69
CA GLU A 168 -16.49 -9.30 -5.46
C GLU A 168 -15.53 -8.61 -4.49
N LEU A 169 -14.34 -9.20 -4.30
CA LEU A 169 -13.30 -8.62 -3.44
C LEU A 169 -12.84 -7.25 -3.96
N SER A 170 -12.73 -7.08 -5.28
CA SER A 170 -12.26 -5.83 -5.86
C SER A 170 -13.23 -4.66 -5.68
N GLU A 171 -14.53 -4.94 -5.63
CA GLU A 171 -15.58 -3.92 -5.47
C GLU A 171 -15.91 -3.61 -4.01
N LEU A 172 -15.29 -4.30 -3.04
CA LEU A 172 -15.48 -4.01 -1.63
C LEU A 172 -14.94 -2.61 -1.26
N PRO A 173 -15.55 -1.95 -0.25
CA PRO A 173 -15.05 -0.68 0.25
C PRO A 173 -13.67 -0.84 0.90
N ALA A 174 -12.82 0.18 0.72
CA ALA A 174 -11.44 0.20 1.22
C ALA A 174 -11.28 0.35 2.75
N GLY A 175 -12.38 0.34 3.52
CA GLY A 175 -12.41 0.55 4.96
C GLY A 175 -12.94 1.94 5.35
N PRO A 176 -13.02 2.26 6.66
CA PRO A 176 -13.67 3.47 7.15
C PRO A 176 -12.84 4.75 6.94
N GLU A 177 -11.52 4.64 6.89
CA GLU A 177 -10.59 5.78 6.80
C GLU A 177 -10.17 6.13 5.37
N THR A 178 -10.63 5.37 4.37
CA THR A 178 -10.13 5.48 3.00
C THR A 178 -11.26 5.42 1.99
N GLU A 179 -11.40 6.47 1.19
CA GLU A 179 -12.41 6.54 0.15
C GLU A 179 -12.07 5.62 -1.04
N GLY A 180 -13.09 4.98 -1.60
CA GLY A 180 -12.99 4.16 -2.80
C GLY A 180 -13.08 2.65 -2.55
N SER A 181 -12.85 1.90 -3.63
CA SER A 181 -12.89 0.44 -3.62
C SER A 181 -11.51 -0.17 -3.29
N LEU A 182 -11.46 -1.44 -2.90
CA LEU A 182 -10.19 -2.17 -2.76
C LEU A 182 -9.39 -2.20 -4.06
N LYS A 183 -10.07 -2.14 -5.21
CA LYS A 183 -9.44 -2.02 -6.53
C LYS A 183 -8.71 -0.68 -6.71
N ASP A 184 -9.26 0.42 -6.19
CA ASP A 184 -8.57 1.71 -6.17
C ASP A 184 -7.30 1.64 -5.32
N GLN A 185 -7.39 1.00 -4.14
CA GLN A 185 -6.24 0.81 -3.27
C GLN A 185 -5.16 -0.06 -3.89
N LEU A 186 -5.56 -1.13 -4.58
CA LEU A 186 -4.64 -1.96 -5.35
C LEU A 186 -3.94 -1.16 -6.45
N ALA A 187 -4.68 -0.34 -7.20
CA ALA A 187 -4.12 0.51 -8.24
C ALA A 187 -3.09 1.50 -7.68
N LEU A 188 -3.37 2.13 -6.54
CA LEU A 188 -2.45 3.01 -5.83
C LEU A 188 -1.20 2.27 -5.34
N ALA A 189 -1.36 1.07 -4.79
CA ALA A 189 -0.24 0.26 -4.31
C ALA A 189 0.69 -0.19 -5.45
N ILE A 190 0.14 -0.52 -6.63
CA ILE A 190 0.94 -0.85 -7.82
C ILE A 190 1.84 0.32 -8.23
N ASP A 191 1.34 1.55 -8.13
CA ASP A 191 2.11 2.75 -8.46
C ASP A 191 3.28 2.96 -7.49
N LEU A 192 3.00 2.79 -6.19
CA LEU A 192 3.96 3.02 -5.10
C LEU A 192 5.05 1.95 -5.00
N VAL A 193 4.69 0.67 -5.17
CA VAL A 193 5.63 -0.46 -5.03
C VAL A 193 6.75 -0.39 -6.08
N LYS A 194 6.45 0.09 -7.29
CA LYS A 194 7.46 0.27 -8.34
C LYS A 194 8.52 1.31 -7.96
N LEU A 195 8.17 2.31 -7.15
CA LEU A 195 9.09 3.37 -6.74
C LEU A 195 10.17 2.91 -5.75
N GLN A 196 10.05 1.70 -5.22
CA GLN A 196 10.96 1.13 -4.24
C GLN A 196 11.74 -0.08 -4.77
N LEU A 197 11.44 -0.55 -5.97
CA LEU A 197 12.30 -1.51 -6.64
C LEU A 197 13.53 -0.75 -7.15
N PRO A 198 14.75 -1.24 -6.89
CA PRO A 198 15.92 -0.69 -7.56
C PRO A 198 15.67 -0.78 -9.06
N GLU A 199 15.82 0.35 -9.76
CA GLU A 199 15.88 0.34 -11.22
C GLU A 199 16.93 -0.73 -11.60
N PRO A 200 16.65 -1.59 -12.59
CA PRO A 200 17.67 -2.52 -13.05
C PRO A 200 18.89 -1.68 -13.39
N ASN A 201 20.00 -1.93 -12.69
CA ASN A 201 21.29 -1.33 -13.05
C ASN A 201 21.45 -1.62 -14.54
N PHE A 202 21.31 -0.59 -15.37
CA PHE A 202 21.85 -0.65 -16.72
C PHE A 202 23.33 -0.91 -16.51
N LEU A 203 23.72 -2.15 -16.73
CA LEU A 203 25.11 -2.54 -16.86
C LEU A 203 25.63 -1.63 -17.98
N GLN A 204 26.31 -0.55 -17.60
CA GLN A 204 27.12 0.20 -18.53
C GLN A 204 28.24 -0.74 -18.89
N ASP A 205 28.09 -1.40 -20.04
CA ASP A 205 29.21 -2.12 -20.64
C ASP A 205 30.38 -1.12 -20.70
N PRO A 206 31.56 -1.48 -20.15
CA PRO A 206 32.71 -0.59 -20.21
C PRO A 206 33.04 -0.31 -21.69
N PRO A 207 33.48 0.91 -22.03
CA PRO A 207 33.83 1.24 -23.41
C PRO A 207 34.92 0.28 -23.87
N SER A 208 34.64 -0.41 -24.98
CA SER A 208 35.60 -1.24 -25.70
C SER A 208 36.83 -0.39 -26.04
N SER A 209 37.97 -0.81 -25.51
CA SER A 209 39.30 -0.25 -25.77
C SER A 209 39.72 -0.44 -27.21
#